data_AF-A0AAW2REU4-F1
#
_entry.id   AF-A0AAW2REU4-F1
#
_cell.length_a   1.000
_cell.length_b   1.000
_cell.length_c   1.000
_cell.angle_alpha   90.00
_cell.angle_beta   90.00
_cell.angle_gamma   90.00
#
_symmetry.space_group_name_H-M   'P 1'
#
loop_
_entity.id
_entity.type
_entity.pdbx_description
1 polymer ?
#
loop_
_entity_poly.entity_id
_entity_poly.type
_entity_poly.pdbx_seq_one_letter_code
_entity_poly.pdbx_strand_id
1 'polypeptide(L)'
;MQYGDLDGAKRSFEVVEKMVTGSDSENVELKNLVSRNKALKYLVGKDYVSAVREYEECIERDGSDIVAINNKALCLMYLRDLSDSIKVLESALERVPTVALNETIVVNLCSMYELAHVNHADIKKTLSTWIARVAPDDFDSSCTRI
;
A
#
# COMPACT_ATOMS: atom_id res chain seq x y z
N MET A 1 -16.81 -0.25 5.93
CA MET A 1 -16.55 -1.24 4.86
C MET A 1 -16.37 -2.67 5.35
N GLN A 2 -15.82 -2.91 6.55
CA GLN A 2 -15.64 -4.28 7.10
C GLN A 2 -16.95 -5.08 7.28
N TYR A 3 -18.11 -4.42 7.38
CA TYR A 3 -19.43 -5.07 7.56
C TYR A 3 -20.20 -5.33 6.25
N GLY A 4 -19.59 -5.15 5.09
CA GLY A 4 -20.27 -5.32 3.80
C GLY A 4 -21.27 -4.21 3.42
N ASP A 5 -21.54 -3.25 4.32
CA ASP A 5 -22.31 -2.05 4.00
C ASP A 5 -21.47 -1.06 3.17
N LEU A 6 -21.46 -1.29 1.87
CA LEU A 6 -20.75 -0.46 0.90
C LEU A 6 -21.43 0.90 0.73
N ASP A 7 -22.75 0.97 0.84
CA ASP A 7 -23.49 2.20 0.59
C ASP A 7 -23.42 3.16 1.79
N GLY A 8 -23.42 2.64 3.02
CA GLY A 8 -23.09 3.42 4.21
C GLY A 8 -21.68 3.99 4.15
N ALA A 9 -20.70 3.17 3.76
CA ALA A 9 -19.32 3.63 3.61
C ALA A 9 -19.18 4.75 2.57
N LYS A 10 -19.84 4.61 1.40
CA LYS A 10 -19.84 5.65 0.36
C LYS A 10 -20.40 6.98 0.88
N ARG A 11 -21.55 6.95 1.59
CA ARG A 11 -22.15 8.15 2.19
C ARG A 11 -21.21 8.82 3.17
N SER A 12 -20.56 8.04 4.05
CA SER A 12 -19.57 8.59 4.99
C SER A 12 -18.39 9.23 4.27
N PHE A 13 -17.88 8.61 3.20
CA PHE A 13 -16.78 9.15 2.43
C PHE A 13 -17.12 10.46 1.72
N GLU A 14 -18.32 10.56 1.15
CA GLU A 14 -18.79 11.79 0.49
C GLU A 14 -18.92 12.96 1.47
N VAL A 15 -19.32 12.70 2.71
CA VAL A 15 -19.37 13.73 3.76
C VAL A 15 -17.96 14.23 4.08
N VAL A 16 -17.01 13.33 4.27
CA VAL A 16 -15.60 13.69 4.55
C VAL A 16 -15.00 14.47 3.38
N GLU A 17 -15.22 14.03 2.15
CA GLU A 17 -14.75 14.71 0.94
C GLU A 17 -15.28 16.15 0.83
N LYS A 18 -16.57 16.36 1.11
CA LYS A 18 -17.18 17.71 1.12
C LYS A 18 -16.60 18.62 2.20
N MET A 19 -16.31 18.06 3.39
CA MET A 19 -15.69 18.84 4.48
C MET A 19 -14.27 19.28 4.12
N VAL A 20 -13.49 18.40 3.52
CA VAL A 20 -12.09 18.68 3.15
C VAL A 20 -12.01 19.63 1.95
N THR A 21 -12.86 19.45 0.92
CA THR A 21 -12.90 20.33 -0.26
C THR A 21 -13.49 21.71 0.02
N GLY A 22 -14.38 21.83 1.01
CA GLY A 22 -14.96 23.10 1.45
C GLY A 22 -14.07 23.89 2.42
N SER A 23 -12.96 23.30 2.87
CA SER A 23 -11.96 23.96 3.71
C SER A 23 -10.71 24.27 2.88
N ASP A 24 -10.14 25.47 3.00
CA ASP A 24 -8.78 25.80 2.48
C ASP A 24 -7.68 25.08 3.28
N SER A 25 -7.94 23.84 3.69
CA SER A 25 -7.04 23.03 4.49
C SER A 25 -5.87 22.56 3.63
N GLU A 26 -4.69 23.12 3.87
CA GLU A 26 -3.42 22.58 3.38
C GLU A 26 -3.02 21.25 4.03
N ASN A 27 -3.85 20.70 4.93
CA ASN A 27 -3.56 19.44 5.63
C ASN A 27 -3.46 18.26 4.65
N VAL A 28 -2.23 17.81 4.40
CA VAL A 28 -1.89 16.69 3.53
C VAL A 28 -2.53 15.38 4.00
N GLU A 29 -2.58 15.14 5.30
CA GLU A 29 -3.15 13.92 5.87
C GLU A 29 -4.65 13.80 5.56
N LEU A 30 -5.39 14.90 5.68
CA LEU A 30 -6.82 14.94 5.33
C LEU A 30 -7.04 14.73 3.82
N LYS A 31 -6.19 15.31 2.97
CA LYS A 31 -6.24 15.11 1.51
C LYS A 31 -5.96 13.65 1.15
N ASN A 32 -4.94 13.05 1.75
CA ASN A 32 -4.62 11.63 1.53
C ASN A 32 -5.71 10.71 2.07
N LEU A 33 -6.35 11.05 3.19
CA LEU A 33 -7.51 10.29 3.67
C LEU A 33 -8.65 10.27 2.63
N VAL A 34 -8.96 11.41 2.02
CA VAL A 34 -9.99 11.51 0.97
C VAL A 34 -9.60 10.70 -0.26
N SER A 35 -8.37 10.86 -0.78
CA SER A 35 -7.89 10.10 -1.94
C SER A 35 -7.86 8.59 -1.67
N ARG A 36 -7.42 8.13 -0.49
CA ARG A 36 -7.47 6.70 -0.11
C ARG A 36 -8.90 6.18 -0.05
N ASN A 37 -9.85 6.95 0.49
CA ASN A 37 -11.26 6.55 0.51
C ASN A 37 -11.84 6.43 -0.92
N LYS A 38 -11.46 7.34 -1.82
CA LYS A 38 -11.84 7.31 -3.22
C LYS A 38 -11.21 6.11 -3.95
N ALA A 39 -9.92 5.87 -3.75
CA ALA A 39 -9.21 4.70 -4.25
C ALA A 39 -9.87 3.39 -3.80
N LEU A 40 -10.31 3.33 -2.54
CA LEU A 40 -10.99 2.15 -1.99
C LEU A 40 -12.37 1.92 -2.62
N LYS A 41 -13.10 2.98 -2.98
CA LYS A 41 -14.34 2.85 -3.78
C LYS A 41 -14.06 2.21 -5.14
N TYR A 42 -12.99 2.64 -5.82
CA TYR A 42 -12.58 2.04 -7.10
C TYR A 42 -12.12 0.59 -6.95
N LEU A 43 -11.35 0.28 -5.91
CA LEU A 43 -10.89 -1.08 -5.60
C LEU A 43 -12.07 -2.03 -5.40
N VAL A 44 -13.08 -1.64 -4.62
CA VAL A 44 -14.31 -2.44 -4.44
C VAL A 44 -15.09 -2.58 -5.75
N GLY A 45 -15.09 -1.54 -6.58
CA GLY A 45 -15.65 -1.56 -7.93
C GLY A 45 -14.82 -2.36 -8.95
N LYS A 46 -13.68 -2.94 -8.54
CA LYS A 46 -12.69 -3.60 -9.41
C LYS A 46 -12.09 -2.71 -10.49
N ASP A 47 -12.23 -1.40 -10.35
CA ASP A 47 -11.53 -0.42 -11.19
C ASP A 47 -10.15 -0.14 -10.60
N TYR A 48 -9.25 -1.11 -10.76
CA TYR A 48 -7.91 -1.03 -10.19
C TYR A 48 -7.07 0.08 -10.83
N VAL A 49 -7.34 0.46 -12.08
CA VAL A 49 -6.59 1.52 -12.77
C VAL A 49 -6.86 2.87 -12.12
N SER A 50 -8.13 3.19 -11.87
CA SER A 50 -8.50 4.42 -11.16
C SER A 50 -8.01 4.40 -9.72
N ALA A 51 -8.06 3.24 -9.05
CA ALA A 51 -7.52 3.09 -7.69
C ALA A 51 -6.01 3.37 -7.62
N VAL A 52 -5.23 2.86 -8.58
CA VAL A 52 -3.78 3.12 -8.66
C VAL A 52 -3.49 4.62 -8.78
N ARG A 53 -4.25 5.35 -9.61
CA ARG A 53 -4.06 6.81 -9.78
C ARG A 53 -4.29 7.57 -8.47
N GLU A 54 -5.36 7.25 -7.77
CA GLU A 54 -5.68 7.90 -6.48
C GLU A 54 -4.65 7.58 -5.40
N TYR A 55 -4.13 6.34 -5.35
CA TYR A 55 -3.04 6.00 -4.45
C TYR A 55 -1.73 6.68 -4.84
N GLU A 56 -1.46 6.85 -6.13
CA GLU A 56 -0.27 7.57 -6.59
C GLU A 56 -0.29 9.03 -6.14
N GLU A 57 -1.44 9.71 -6.26
CA GLU A 57 -1.58 11.07 -5.74
C GLU A 57 -1.31 11.16 -4.23
N CYS A 58 -1.67 10.12 -3.45
CA CYS A 58 -1.34 10.09 -2.02
C CYS A 58 0.17 10.01 -1.80
N ILE A 59 0.86 9.17 -2.57
CA ILE A 59 2.31 8.93 -2.49
C ILE A 59 3.10 10.16 -2.96
N GLU A 60 2.61 10.86 -3.98
CA GLU A 60 3.21 12.12 -4.44
C GLU A 60 3.12 13.23 -3.39
N ARG A 61 2.03 13.29 -2.63
CA ARG A 61 1.85 14.26 -1.53
C ARG A 61 2.64 13.86 -0.28
N ASP A 62 2.65 12.57 0.04
CA ASP A 62 3.39 12.00 1.16
C ASP A 62 3.97 10.64 0.78
N GLY A 63 5.27 10.63 0.50
CA GLY A 63 6.02 9.41 0.16
C GLY A 63 6.14 8.40 1.30
N SER A 64 5.64 8.72 2.49
CA SER A 64 5.59 7.83 3.65
C SER A 64 4.20 7.24 3.94
N ASP A 65 3.18 7.53 3.11
CA ASP A 65 1.84 6.92 3.26
C ASP A 65 1.85 5.44 2.87
N ILE A 66 2.27 4.60 3.83
CA ILE A 66 2.40 3.14 3.62
C ILE A 66 1.07 2.49 3.26
N VAL A 67 -0.06 3.06 3.70
CA VAL A 67 -1.39 2.54 3.33
C VAL A 67 -1.61 2.72 1.82
N ALA A 68 -1.27 3.89 1.28
CA ALA A 68 -1.38 4.13 -0.16
C ALA A 68 -0.39 3.27 -0.96
N ILE A 69 0.87 3.17 -0.51
CA ILE A 69 1.91 2.33 -1.14
C ILE A 69 1.47 0.87 -1.21
N ASN A 70 1.05 0.30 -0.09
CA ASN A 70 0.63 -1.10 -0.02
C ASN A 70 -0.56 -1.37 -0.94
N ASN A 71 -1.57 -0.51 -0.88
CA ASN A 71 -2.78 -0.70 -1.68
C ASN A 71 -2.54 -0.44 -3.17
N LYS A 72 -1.62 0.45 -3.55
CA LYS A 72 -1.14 0.59 -4.94
C LYS A 72 -0.53 -0.72 -5.42
N ALA A 73 0.37 -1.32 -4.64
CA ALA A 73 0.98 -2.60 -4.99
C ALA A 73 -0.06 -3.72 -5.15
N LEU A 74 -1.04 -3.82 -4.25
CA LEU A 74 -2.14 -4.78 -4.38
C LEU A 74 -2.98 -4.55 -5.64
N CYS A 75 -3.31 -3.30 -5.98
CA CYS A 75 -4.02 -2.99 -7.21
C CYS A 75 -3.22 -3.39 -8.47
N LEU A 76 -1.91 -3.13 -8.49
CA LEU A 76 -1.02 -3.57 -9.58
C LEU A 76 -0.98 -5.11 -9.69
N MET A 77 -0.92 -5.82 -8.55
CA MET A 77 -1.02 -7.27 -8.50
C MET A 77 -2.35 -7.77 -9.10
N TYR A 78 -3.49 -7.14 -8.75
CA TYR A 78 -4.80 -7.49 -9.33
C TYR A 78 -4.89 -7.18 -10.84
N LEU A 79 -4.13 -6.20 -11.33
CA LEU A 79 -3.95 -5.92 -12.75
C LEU A 79 -2.98 -6.89 -13.45
N ARG A 80 -2.42 -7.87 -12.71
CA ARG A 80 -1.38 -8.82 -13.15
C ARG A 80 -0.04 -8.18 -13.48
N ASP A 81 0.20 -6.95 -13.02
CA ASP A 81 1.49 -6.28 -13.14
C ASP A 81 2.33 -6.55 -11.88
N LEU A 82 2.82 -7.79 -11.77
CA LEU A 82 3.60 -8.23 -10.62
C LEU A 82 4.95 -7.54 -10.52
N SER A 83 5.56 -7.20 -11.67
CA SER A 83 6.87 -6.54 -11.71
C SER A 83 6.81 -5.16 -11.05
N ASP A 84 5.85 -4.33 -11.46
CA ASP A 84 5.73 -3.00 -10.88
C ASP A 84 5.15 -3.02 -9.46
N SER A 85 4.29 -4.00 -9.15
CA SER A 85 3.82 -4.25 -7.78
C SER A 85 4.97 -4.50 -6.80
N ILE A 86 5.89 -5.40 -7.16
CA ILE A 86 7.09 -5.73 -6.37
C ILE A 86 7.98 -4.49 -6.21
N LYS A 87 8.28 -3.78 -7.31
CA LYS A 87 9.12 -2.57 -7.27
C LYS A 87 8.58 -1.49 -6.34
N VAL A 88 7.25 -1.31 -6.28
CA VAL A 88 6.63 -0.33 -5.39
C VAL A 88 6.92 -0.66 -3.93
N LEU A 89 6.82 -1.93 -3.53
CA LEU A 89 7.10 -2.37 -2.15
C LEU A 89 8.61 -2.35 -1.83
N GLU A 90 9.46 -2.81 -2.75
CA GLU A 90 10.92 -2.74 -2.60
C GLU A 90 11.39 -1.30 -2.42
N SER A 91 10.92 -0.37 -3.28
CA SER A 91 11.28 1.04 -3.20
C SER A 91 10.83 1.68 -1.88
N ALA A 92 9.67 1.28 -1.35
CA ALA A 92 9.19 1.77 -0.06
C ALA A 92 10.10 1.33 1.09
N LEU A 93 10.52 0.05 1.08
CA LEU A 93 11.49 -0.48 2.04
C LEU A 93 12.82 0.27 1.96
N GLU A 94 13.32 0.55 0.75
CA GLU A 94 14.57 1.29 0.58
C GLU A 94 14.49 2.76 1.04
N ARG A 95 13.39 3.45 0.72
CA ARG A 95 13.26 4.91 0.94
C ARG A 95 12.82 5.27 2.36
N VAL A 96 11.89 4.53 2.92
CA VAL A 96 11.28 4.80 4.23
C VAL A 96 11.26 3.54 5.10
N PRO A 97 12.42 2.91 5.34
CA PRO A 97 12.52 1.60 5.97
C PRO A 97 11.80 1.50 7.31
N THR A 98 11.93 2.52 8.16
CA THR A 98 11.33 2.53 9.50
C THR A 98 9.80 2.49 9.47
N VAL A 99 9.17 3.02 8.42
CA VAL A 99 7.70 3.07 8.30
C VAL A 99 7.20 1.89 7.44
N ALA A 100 7.92 1.57 6.36
CA ALA A 100 7.57 0.50 5.43
C ALA A 100 7.81 -0.90 5.99
N LEU A 101 8.74 -1.07 6.94
CA LEU A 101 9.01 -2.35 7.54
C LEU A 101 7.92 -2.71 8.56
N ASN A 102 6.83 -3.27 8.04
CA ASN A 102 5.77 -3.89 8.83
C ASN A 102 5.42 -5.26 8.26
N GLU A 103 4.77 -6.08 9.09
CA GLU A 103 4.40 -7.45 8.74
C GLU A 103 3.58 -7.52 7.45
N THR A 104 2.65 -6.59 7.24
CA THR A 104 1.76 -6.59 6.07
C THR A 104 2.53 -6.39 4.76
N ILE A 105 3.45 -5.42 4.71
CA ILE A 105 4.28 -5.15 3.52
C ILE A 105 5.17 -6.35 3.21
N VAL A 106 5.82 -6.92 4.23
CA VAL A 106 6.72 -8.06 4.07
C VAL A 106 5.96 -9.30 3.58
N VAL A 107 4.81 -9.61 4.17
CA VAL A 107 3.97 -10.75 3.75
C VAL A 107 3.45 -10.55 2.32
N ASN A 108 3.02 -9.34 1.96
CA ASN A 108 2.56 -9.04 0.61
C ASN A 108 3.68 -9.19 -0.42
N LEU A 109 4.88 -8.65 -0.12
CA LEU A 109 6.04 -8.77 -0.98
C LEU A 109 6.49 -10.22 -1.16
N CYS A 110 6.54 -11.01 -0.08
CA CYS A 110 6.83 -12.44 -0.15
C CYS A 110 5.80 -13.20 -0.99
N SER A 111 4.51 -12.89 -0.84
CA SER A 111 3.43 -13.50 -1.61
C SER A 111 3.54 -13.16 -3.10
N MET A 112 3.92 -11.93 -3.44
CA MET A 112 4.13 -11.50 -4.83
C MET A 112 5.33 -12.19 -5.48
N TYR A 113 6.44 -12.39 -4.75
CA TYR A 113 7.57 -13.18 -5.25
C TYR A 113 7.18 -14.64 -5.51
N GLU A 114 6.39 -15.25 -4.62
CA GLU A 114 5.89 -16.62 -4.82
C GLU A 114 5.01 -16.72 -6.06
N LEU A 115 4.11 -15.74 -6.25
CA LEU A 115 3.20 -15.70 -7.39
C LEU A 115 3.92 -15.45 -8.72
N ALA A 116 5.03 -14.71 -8.71
CA ALA A 116 5.81 -14.43 -9.91
C ALA A 116 6.57 -15.67 -10.46
N HIS A 117 6.66 -16.78 -9.70
CA HIS A 117 7.38 -18.02 -10.09
C HIS A 117 8.84 -17.81 -10.55
N VAL A 118 9.42 -16.65 -10.28
CA VAL A 118 10.82 -16.35 -10.57
C VAL A 118 11.66 -16.97 -9.46
N ASN A 119 12.86 -17.46 -9.79
CA ASN A 119 13.75 -18.16 -8.86
C ASN A 119 14.31 -17.17 -7.82
N HIS A 120 13.49 -16.81 -6.84
CA HIS A 120 13.71 -15.71 -5.91
C HIS A 120 14.37 -16.15 -4.60
N ALA A 121 15.00 -17.34 -4.53
CA ALA A 121 15.73 -17.75 -3.32
C ALA A 121 16.78 -16.69 -2.92
N ASP A 122 17.50 -16.15 -3.91
CA ASP A 122 18.48 -15.10 -3.68
C ASP A 122 17.86 -13.74 -3.33
N ILE A 123 16.69 -13.42 -3.90
CA ILE A 123 15.98 -12.15 -3.64
C ILE A 123 15.30 -12.18 -2.27
N LYS A 124 14.62 -13.27 -1.90
CA LYS A 124 14.10 -13.49 -0.54
C LYS A 124 15.23 -13.45 0.48
N LYS A 125 16.38 -14.07 0.18
CA LYS A 125 17.56 -14.03 1.06
C LYS A 125 18.14 -12.63 1.18
N THR A 126 18.21 -11.87 0.09
CA THR A 126 18.68 -10.47 0.08
C THR A 126 17.75 -9.59 0.90
N LEU A 127 16.44 -9.72 0.68
CA LEU A 127 15.41 -9.03 1.45
C LEU A 127 15.51 -9.39 2.93
N SER A 128 15.63 -10.67 3.26
CA SER A 128 15.76 -11.13 4.65
C SER A 128 17.03 -10.60 5.33
N THR A 129 18.15 -10.57 4.60
CA THR A 129 19.41 -10.00 5.09
C THR A 129 19.30 -8.48 5.30
N TRP A 130 18.59 -7.80 4.40
CA TRP A 130 18.35 -6.37 4.50
C TRP A 130 17.41 -6.05 5.67
N ILE A 131 16.32 -6.81 5.83
CA ILE A 131 15.41 -6.72 6.99
C ILE A 131 16.20 -6.93 8.27
N ALA A 132 17.00 -7.99 8.39
CA ALA A 132 17.81 -8.24 9.59
C ALA A 132 18.80 -7.11 9.93
N ARG A 133 19.18 -6.27 8.96
CA ARG A 133 20.07 -5.12 9.18
C ARG A 133 19.35 -3.85 9.60
N VAL A 134 18.11 -3.68 9.17
CA VAL A 134 17.34 -2.43 9.30
C VAL A 134 16.20 -2.56 10.30
N ALA A 135 15.81 -3.79 10.63
CA ALA A 135 14.73 -4.09 11.55
C ALA A 135 15.05 -3.63 12.97
N PRO A 136 14.07 -3.02 13.67
CA PRO A 136 14.17 -2.82 15.11
C PRO A 136 14.19 -4.18 15.84
N ASP A 137 14.77 -4.20 17.04
CA ASP A 137 15.02 -5.43 17.82
C ASP A 137 13.75 -6.25 18.13
N ASP A 138 12.56 -5.65 18.04
CA ASP A 138 11.26 -6.24 18.29
C ASP A 138 10.52 -6.74 17.03
N PHE A 139 11.13 -6.63 15.85
CA PHE A 139 10.50 -7.08 14.60
C PHE A 139 10.39 -8.61 14.52
N ASP A 140 9.18 -9.13 14.34
CA ASP A 140 8.96 -10.57 14.14
C ASP A 140 9.41 -11.02 12.75
N SER A 141 10.60 -11.59 12.67
CA SER A 141 11.16 -12.16 11.44
C SER A 141 10.40 -13.37 10.88
N SER A 142 9.48 -13.99 11.64
CA SER A 142 8.70 -15.15 11.18
C SER A 142 7.84 -14.88 9.94
N CYS A 143 7.48 -13.61 9.72
CA CYS A 143 6.68 -13.17 8.58
C CYS A 143 7.38 -13.30 7.21
N THR A 144 8.71 -13.44 7.22
CA THR A 144 9.52 -13.59 5.99
C THR A 144 9.42 -14.98 5.34
N ARG A 145 8.82 -15.96 6.03
CA ARG A 145 8.62 -17.36 5.54
C ARG A 145 9.89 -17.95 4.89
N ILE A 146 11.04 -17.74 5.53
CA ILE A 146 12.32 -18.38 5.19
C ILE A 146 12.33 -19.81 5.73
#